data_AF-A0A067KWH8-F1
#
_entry.id   AF-A0A067KWH8-F1
#
_cell.length_a   1.000
_cell.length_b   1.000
_cell.length_c   1.000
_cell.angle_alpha   90.00
_cell.angle_beta   90.00
_cell.angle_gamma   90.00
#
_symmetry.space_group_name_H-M   'P 1'
#
loop_
_entity.id
_entity.type
_entity.pdbx_description
1 polymer ?
#
loop_
_entity_poly.entity_id
_entity_poly.type
_entity_poly.pdbx_seq_one_letter_code
_entity_poly.pdbx_strand_id
1 'polypeptide(L)'
;MKTLALLSLTFTFLFYGVHPATLTFTNNCPYTVWPATVIRDGGRQLSTTGFELPTKATQPLYDPAPFNGRFWGRTECSTDSTGTFTCATGECGSGEISCNGAEGNPPVSLIELNLGKYYGQDFYDISLVDGFNVPVSISPRGGFGNACIPASCARNVNSNCPNELAVKGQDGNSVIGCKSACVAFNRPEYCCTDTCKPTNYSKFFKNQCPQAYSYALDDSTSTFSCTSGANYDITFCPDGRIYNRSWGNCPSGVHPATLTFTNNCPYTVWPATVIRDGGRQLSTTGFELPTKATQPLYDPAPFNGRFWGRTECSTDSTGTDKCATGECGSGEISCNGAEGNPPVSLIELNLGKYYGQDFYDISLVDGFNVPVSISPRGGFGNACIPASCARNVNSNCPNELAVKGQDGNSVIGCKSACVAFNRPEYCCTDTCKPTNYSKFFKNQCPQAYSYALDDSTSTFSCTSGANYDITFCPDGRIYNRSWGNCPSGFLNFSVYNNNLSFPH
;
A
#
# COMPACT_ATOMS: atom_id res chain seq x y z
N MET A 1 53.31 -3.47 -49.97
CA MET A 1 53.17 -2.56 -48.82
C MET A 1 51.97 -3.04 -48.01
N LYS A 2 52.18 -3.43 -46.75
CA LYS A 2 51.14 -3.98 -45.88
C LYS A 2 50.38 -2.82 -45.23
N THR A 3 49.07 -2.74 -45.41
CA THR A 3 48.17 -1.83 -44.70
C THR A 3 47.86 -2.41 -43.32
N LEU A 4 48.31 -1.73 -42.26
CA LEU A 4 47.89 -1.98 -40.88
C LEU A 4 46.52 -1.34 -40.66
N ALA A 5 45.52 -2.14 -40.28
CA ALA A 5 44.27 -1.64 -39.73
C ALA A 5 44.46 -1.36 -38.23
N LEU A 6 44.30 -0.10 -37.81
CA LEU A 6 44.20 0.27 -36.39
C LEU A 6 42.75 0.02 -35.93
N LEU A 7 42.57 -0.96 -35.03
CA LEU A 7 41.34 -1.09 -34.23
C LEU A 7 41.44 -0.11 -33.05
N SER A 8 40.64 0.95 -33.05
CA SER A 8 40.46 1.83 -31.89
C SER A 8 39.48 1.18 -30.91
N LEU A 9 39.99 0.65 -29.80
CA LEU A 9 39.19 0.14 -28.69
C LEU A 9 38.73 1.34 -27.83
N THR A 10 37.49 1.81 -28.00
CA THR A 10 36.90 2.81 -27.11
C THR A 10 36.56 2.17 -25.76
N PHE A 11 37.37 2.45 -24.75
CA PHE A 11 37.12 2.07 -23.37
C PHE A 11 36.08 3.05 -22.77
N THR A 12 34.80 2.69 -22.80
CA THR A 12 33.75 3.43 -22.08
C THR A 12 33.95 3.23 -20.58
N PHE A 13 34.55 4.21 -19.91
CA PHE A 13 34.49 4.33 -18.45
C PHE A 13 33.03 4.61 -18.03
N LEU A 14 32.35 3.60 -17.48
CA LEU A 14 31.12 3.81 -16.72
C LEU A 14 31.49 4.49 -15.40
N PHE A 15 31.39 5.82 -15.36
CA PHE A 15 31.47 6.57 -14.12
C PHE A 15 30.16 6.35 -13.33
N TYR A 16 30.22 5.62 -12.22
CA TYR A 16 29.14 5.58 -11.23
C TYR A 16 29.06 6.96 -10.55
N GLY A 17 28.25 7.86 -11.12
CA GLY A 17 28.05 9.21 -10.60
C GLY A 17 27.02 9.24 -9.47
N VAL A 18 27.25 10.09 -8.46
CA VAL A 18 26.25 10.44 -7.46
C VAL A 18 25.13 11.23 -8.15
N HIS A 19 23.87 10.91 -7.90
CA HIS A 19 22.71 11.54 -8.56
C HIS A 19 21.93 12.42 -7.59
N PRO A 20 21.55 13.65 -7.98
CA PRO A 20 20.68 14.48 -7.16
C PRO A 20 19.32 13.82 -6.97
N ALA A 21 18.69 14.08 -5.83
CA ALA A 21 17.38 13.54 -5.50
C ALA A 21 16.38 14.67 -5.23
N THR A 22 15.13 14.44 -5.61
CA THR A 22 14.00 15.25 -5.19
C THR A 22 13.39 14.63 -3.94
N LEU A 23 13.34 15.40 -2.86
CA LEU A 23 12.67 15.06 -1.61
C LEU A 23 11.27 15.68 -1.63
N THR A 24 10.23 14.86 -1.66
CA THR A 24 8.84 15.32 -1.71
C THR A 24 8.19 15.13 -0.36
N PHE A 25 7.92 16.23 0.35
CA PHE A 25 7.29 16.22 1.65
C PHE A 25 5.78 16.29 1.50
N THR A 26 5.06 15.34 2.08
CA THR A 26 3.58 15.29 2.06
C THR A 26 3.07 15.30 3.50
N ASN A 27 2.13 16.20 3.79
CA ASN A 27 1.44 16.20 5.07
C ASN A 27 0.08 15.51 4.94
N ASN A 28 -0.02 14.28 5.44
CA ASN A 28 -1.29 13.56 5.52
C ASN A 28 -2.00 13.71 6.87
N CYS A 29 -1.38 14.40 7.84
CA CYS A 29 -1.96 14.66 9.15
C CYS A 29 -3.20 15.56 9.03
N PRO A 30 -4.14 15.50 9.99
CA PRO A 30 -5.32 16.38 10.00
C PRO A 30 -5.02 17.81 10.46
N TYR A 31 -3.74 18.14 10.68
CA TYR A 31 -3.26 19.43 11.16
C TYR A 31 -1.99 19.84 10.40
N THR A 32 -1.67 21.13 10.43
CA THR A 32 -0.42 21.66 9.87
C THR A 32 0.78 21.08 10.60
N VAL A 33 1.78 20.67 9.82
CA VAL A 33 3.12 20.30 10.30
C VAL A 33 4.09 21.35 9.78
N TRP A 34 5.13 21.67 10.54
CA TRP A 34 6.23 22.51 10.06
C TRP A 34 7.48 21.67 9.90
N PRO A 35 7.71 21.05 8.73
CA PRO A 35 8.91 20.27 8.51
C PRO A 35 10.16 21.11 8.72
N ALA A 36 11.21 20.44 9.18
CA ALA A 36 12.52 21.01 9.40
C ALA A 36 13.61 20.04 8.96
N THR A 37 14.76 20.60 8.57
CA THR A 37 15.87 19.85 7.98
C THR A 37 17.20 20.32 8.55
N VAL A 38 18.14 19.38 8.70
CA VAL A 38 19.52 19.67 9.11
C VAL A 38 20.49 18.76 8.37
N ILE A 39 21.61 19.32 7.92
CA ILE A 39 22.71 18.58 7.27
C ILE A 39 23.88 18.47 8.26
N ARG A 40 24.36 17.25 8.55
CA ARG A 40 25.31 16.99 9.65
C ARG A 40 26.79 17.06 9.23
N ASP A 41 27.10 16.84 7.96
CA ASP A 41 28.48 16.67 7.48
C ASP A 41 29.08 17.95 6.86
N GLY A 42 28.56 19.13 7.20
CA GLY A 42 29.05 20.42 6.67
C GLY A 42 28.75 20.63 5.18
N GLY A 43 27.90 19.79 4.59
CA GLY A 43 27.37 19.97 3.23
C GLY A 43 26.52 21.24 3.10
N ARG A 44 26.27 21.65 1.85
CA ARG A 44 25.41 22.81 1.57
C ARG A 44 24.00 22.53 2.09
N GLN A 45 23.48 23.43 2.93
CA GLN A 45 22.10 23.34 3.42
C GLN A 45 21.11 23.32 2.25
N LEU A 46 19.97 22.68 2.49
CA LEU A 46 18.83 22.72 1.58
C LEU A 46 18.36 24.15 1.31
N SER A 47 17.59 24.36 0.25
CA SER A 47 17.03 25.68 -0.10
C SER A 47 16.18 26.29 1.02
N THR A 48 15.72 25.45 1.95
CA THR A 48 15.14 25.85 3.23
C THR A 48 15.51 24.82 4.30
N THR A 49 15.65 25.28 5.55
CA THR A 49 15.81 24.41 6.73
C THR A 49 14.54 24.28 7.56
N GLY A 50 13.46 24.95 7.15
CA GLY A 50 12.14 24.78 7.74
C GLY A 50 11.05 25.52 6.96
N PHE A 51 9.85 24.93 6.91
CA PHE A 51 8.73 25.49 6.16
C PHE A 51 7.40 25.05 6.78
N GLU A 52 6.32 25.76 6.44
CA GLU A 52 4.96 25.35 6.78
C GLU A 52 4.43 24.36 5.74
N LEU A 53 3.80 23.27 6.20
CA LEU A 53 3.17 22.27 5.33
C LEU A 53 1.74 22.01 5.80
N PRO A 54 0.73 22.71 5.22
CA PRO A 54 -0.68 22.54 5.59
C PRO A 54 -1.19 21.11 5.34
N THR A 55 -2.32 20.77 5.96
CA THR A 55 -3.01 19.49 5.76
C THR A 55 -3.21 19.19 4.27
N LYS A 56 -2.81 17.99 3.84
CA LYS A 56 -2.82 17.49 2.45
C LYS A 56 -1.92 18.22 1.45
N ALA A 57 -1.13 19.19 1.91
CA ALA A 57 -0.16 19.85 1.05
C ALA A 57 1.04 18.93 0.75
N THR A 58 1.67 19.19 -0.39
CA THR A 58 2.90 18.54 -0.83
C THR A 58 3.90 19.61 -1.24
N GLN A 59 5.14 19.49 -0.79
CA GLN A 59 6.23 20.41 -1.10
C GLN A 59 7.48 19.63 -1.55
N PRO A 60 7.90 19.76 -2.81
CA PRO A 60 9.19 19.23 -3.25
C PRO A 60 10.33 20.15 -2.81
N LEU A 61 11.44 19.54 -2.39
CA LEU A 61 12.75 20.15 -2.22
C LEU A 61 13.75 19.42 -3.10
N TYR A 62 14.58 20.19 -3.81
CA TYR A 62 15.62 19.65 -4.67
C TYR A 62 16.96 19.63 -3.93
N ASP A 63 17.61 18.48 -3.86
CA ASP A 63 18.85 18.30 -3.12
C ASP A 63 20.05 17.96 -4.04
N PRO A 64 21.15 18.74 -4.01
CA PRO A 64 22.40 18.32 -4.62
C PRO A 64 23.06 17.20 -3.81
N ALA A 65 23.06 15.98 -4.36
CA ALA A 65 23.83 14.88 -3.78
C ALA A 65 25.35 15.07 -3.97
N PRO A 66 26.21 14.56 -3.07
CA PRO A 66 25.88 13.79 -1.87
C PRO A 66 25.48 14.68 -0.68
N PHE A 67 24.58 14.19 0.17
CA PHE A 67 24.28 14.83 1.46
C PHE A 67 23.99 13.79 2.55
N ASN A 68 24.15 14.19 3.80
CA ASN A 68 23.80 13.42 5.00
C ASN A 68 22.96 14.32 5.91
N GLY A 69 21.67 14.03 5.98
CA GLY A 69 20.69 14.91 6.60
C GLY A 69 19.65 14.19 7.43
N ARG A 70 19.01 14.97 8.30
CA ARG A 70 17.85 14.56 9.09
C ARG A 70 16.67 15.46 8.78
N PHE A 71 15.49 14.87 8.83
CA PHE A 71 14.22 15.56 8.65
C PHE A 71 13.28 15.20 9.79
N TRP A 72 12.46 16.18 10.21
CA TRP A 72 11.43 15.96 11.21
C TRP A 72 10.26 16.93 10.99
N GLY A 73 9.15 16.66 11.68
CA GLY A 73 7.96 17.51 11.67
C GLY A 73 7.79 18.18 13.03
N ARG A 74 7.61 19.51 13.02
CA ARG A 74 7.21 20.26 14.22
C ARG A 74 5.69 20.38 14.28
N THR A 75 5.12 20.35 15.49
CA THR A 75 3.67 20.43 15.70
C THR A 75 3.30 21.48 16.74
N GLU A 76 2.04 21.94 16.68
CA GLU A 76 1.49 22.97 17.57
C GLU A 76 2.36 24.23 17.60
N CYS A 77 2.69 24.73 16.41
CA CYS A 77 3.53 25.90 16.25
C CYS A 77 2.72 27.20 16.21
N SER A 78 3.30 28.28 16.73
CA SER A 78 2.73 29.61 16.69
C SER A 78 3.82 30.68 16.69
N THR A 79 3.48 31.88 16.23
CA THR A 79 4.34 33.07 16.36
C THR A 79 3.74 33.97 17.43
N ASP A 80 4.52 34.36 18.42
CA ASP A 80 4.06 35.25 19.48
C ASP A 80 4.01 36.73 19.03
N SER A 81 3.57 37.62 19.93
CA SER A 81 3.46 39.06 19.66
C SER A 81 4.80 39.76 19.43
N THR A 82 5.92 39.11 19.74
CA THR A 82 7.28 39.61 19.49
C THR A 82 7.82 39.15 18.13
N GLY A 83 7.09 38.29 17.42
CA GLY A 83 7.52 37.70 16.16
C GLY A 83 8.32 36.40 16.34
N THR A 84 8.41 35.86 17.55
CA THR A 84 9.17 34.63 17.83
C THR A 84 8.32 33.41 17.48
N PHE A 85 8.79 32.60 16.55
CA PHE A 85 8.18 31.33 16.17
C PHE A 85 8.60 30.21 17.12
N THR A 86 7.63 29.48 17.68
CA THR A 86 7.86 28.35 18.59
C THR A 86 6.86 27.23 18.37
N CYS A 87 7.27 25.99 18.67
CA CYS A 87 6.49 24.77 18.54
C CYS A 87 6.46 23.97 19.84
N ALA A 88 5.36 23.26 20.11
CA ALA A 88 5.27 22.40 21.29
C ALA A 88 6.14 21.14 21.18
N THR A 89 6.34 20.61 19.96
CA THR A 89 7.24 19.46 19.71
C THR A 89 8.16 19.70 18.52
N GLY A 90 9.37 19.11 18.58
CA GLY A 90 10.38 19.22 17.52
C GLY A 90 11.01 20.61 17.35
N GLU A 91 10.77 21.54 18.28
CA GLU A 91 11.29 22.91 18.24
C GLU A 91 12.81 22.93 18.02
N CYS A 92 13.34 23.85 17.23
CA CYS A 92 14.76 23.94 16.92
C CYS A 92 15.45 25.20 17.49
N GLY A 93 14.70 26.06 18.19
CA GLY A 93 15.25 27.15 18.99
C GLY A 93 15.80 28.33 18.20
N SER A 94 15.51 28.42 16.90
CA SER A 94 15.93 29.53 16.05
C SER A 94 15.09 30.80 16.25
N GLY A 95 13.88 30.67 16.81
CA GLY A 95 12.88 31.72 16.87
C GLY A 95 12.21 32.02 15.52
N GLU A 96 12.49 31.21 14.49
CA GLU A 96 11.99 31.36 13.12
C GLU A 96 11.42 30.04 12.59
N ILE A 97 10.66 30.10 11.50
CA ILE A 97 10.25 28.86 10.78
C ILE A 97 11.50 28.11 10.28
N SER A 98 12.55 28.81 9.85
CA SER A 98 13.82 28.20 9.44
C SER A 98 14.62 27.75 10.67
N CYS A 99 15.15 26.53 10.67
CA CYS A 99 15.96 26.02 11.80
C CYS A 99 17.43 26.43 11.73
N ASN A 100 17.89 26.98 10.60
CA ASN A 100 19.21 27.59 10.43
C ASN A 100 20.38 26.69 10.88
N GLY A 101 20.24 25.37 10.67
CA GLY A 101 21.24 24.36 11.03
C GLY A 101 21.12 23.79 12.45
N ALA A 102 20.14 24.22 13.24
CA ALA A 102 19.85 23.62 14.55
C ALA A 102 19.09 22.28 14.40
N GLU A 103 19.37 21.33 15.30
CA GLU A 103 18.62 20.07 15.40
C GLU A 103 17.31 20.28 16.19
N GLY A 104 16.33 19.40 15.99
CA GLY A 104 15.06 19.42 16.72
C GLY A 104 15.21 18.93 18.16
N ASN A 105 14.56 19.62 19.09
CA ASN A 105 14.51 19.25 20.51
C ASN A 105 13.65 17.99 20.72
N PRO A 106 14.18 16.93 21.36
CA PRO A 106 13.42 15.72 21.68
C PRO A 106 12.21 15.96 22.62
N PRO A 107 11.10 15.21 22.49
CA PRO A 107 10.95 14.06 21.62
C PRO A 107 10.65 14.41 20.16
N VAL A 108 11.32 13.73 19.24
CA VAL A 108 11.16 13.97 17.80
C VAL A 108 11.31 12.67 17.02
N SER A 109 10.34 12.39 16.14
CA SER A 109 10.47 11.33 15.14
C SER A 109 11.40 11.81 14.03
N LEU A 110 12.53 11.11 13.83
CA LEU A 110 13.52 11.49 12.83
C LEU A 110 13.41 10.61 11.58
N ILE A 111 13.65 11.22 10.44
CA ILE A 111 13.96 10.54 9.17
C ILE A 111 15.42 10.86 8.87
N GLU A 112 16.26 9.85 8.76
CA GLU A 112 17.69 10.01 8.43
C GLU A 112 17.92 9.54 6.99
N LEU A 113 18.66 10.32 6.21
CA LEU A 113 18.97 10.01 4.81
C LEU A 113 20.41 10.41 4.49
N ASN A 114 21.13 9.47 3.89
CA ASN A 114 22.50 9.64 3.42
C ASN A 114 22.56 9.24 1.94
N LEU A 115 22.71 10.23 1.05
CA LEU A 115 22.76 10.01 -0.40
C LEU A 115 24.18 9.80 -0.90
N GLY A 116 24.39 8.70 -1.62
CA GLY A 116 25.60 8.44 -2.40
C GLY A 116 26.87 8.09 -1.61
N LYS A 117 26.76 7.60 -0.36
CA LYS A 117 27.91 7.36 0.55
C LYS A 117 28.90 6.31 0.03
N TYR A 118 28.41 5.21 -0.55
CA TYR A 118 29.24 4.08 -0.99
C TYR A 118 28.85 3.63 -2.40
N TYR A 119 29.70 3.93 -3.40
CA TYR A 119 29.47 3.53 -4.79
C TYR A 119 28.11 3.98 -5.37
N GLY A 120 27.56 5.10 -4.87
CA GLY A 120 26.24 5.61 -5.28
C GLY A 120 25.04 4.97 -4.57
N GLN A 121 25.26 4.21 -3.50
CA GLN A 121 24.19 3.68 -2.65
C GLN A 121 23.74 4.70 -1.61
N ASP A 122 22.42 4.83 -1.48
CA ASP A 122 21.74 5.67 -0.53
C ASP A 122 21.32 4.83 0.68
N PHE A 123 21.38 5.41 1.88
CA PHE A 123 20.95 4.79 3.14
C PHE A 123 19.93 5.68 3.84
N TYR A 124 18.88 5.08 4.38
CA TYR A 124 17.85 5.82 5.08
C TYR A 124 17.16 4.97 6.14
N ASP A 125 16.54 5.65 7.10
CA ASP A 125 15.83 5.04 8.20
C ASP A 125 14.86 6.03 8.86
N ILE A 126 14.02 5.46 9.73
CA ILE A 126 13.23 6.21 10.70
C ILE A 126 13.86 5.96 12.07
N SER A 127 14.06 7.00 12.86
CA SER A 127 14.71 6.89 14.16
C SER A 127 13.85 7.49 15.27
N LEU A 128 13.58 6.67 16.28
CA LEU A 128 12.90 7.02 17.54
C LEU A 128 13.89 7.01 18.72
N VAL A 129 15.19 7.05 18.43
CA VAL A 129 16.25 7.21 19.43
C VAL A 129 16.01 8.48 20.26
N ASP A 130 15.53 9.53 19.59
CA ASP A 130 15.15 10.80 20.20
C ASP A 130 13.66 10.86 20.56
N GLY A 131 12.96 9.74 20.58
CA GLY A 131 11.54 9.64 20.91
C GLY A 131 10.61 9.80 19.70
N PHE A 132 9.36 10.14 19.97
CA PHE A 132 8.30 10.24 18.95
C PHE A 132 7.45 11.48 19.21
N ASN A 133 7.05 12.17 18.14
CA ASN A 133 6.03 13.22 18.21
C ASN A 133 4.95 13.05 17.14
N VAL A 134 5.36 12.84 15.88
CA VAL A 134 4.48 12.68 14.72
C VAL A 134 4.81 11.40 13.95
N PRO A 135 3.82 10.65 13.42
CA PRO A 135 4.10 9.50 12.56
C PRO A 135 4.75 9.94 11.24
N VAL A 136 5.72 9.16 10.76
CA VAL A 136 6.53 9.50 9.59
C VAL A 136 6.84 8.28 8.73
N SER A 137 7.03 8.48 7.43
CA SER A 137 7.63 7.49 6.54
C SER A 137 8.53 8.14 5.49
N ILE A 138 9.46 7.34 4.97
CA ILE A 138 10.27 7.66 3.80
C ILE A 138 10.15 6.51 2.78
N SER A 139 9.82 6.86 1.53
CA SER A 139 9.70 5.89 0.43
C SER A 139 10.58 6.32 -0.75
N PRO A 140 11.54 5.50 -1.20
CA PRO A 140 12.22 5.77 -2.45
C PRO A 140 11.25 5.67 -3.65
N ARG A 141 11.45 6.52 -4.66
CA ARG A 141 10.78 6.51 -5.96
C ARG A 141 11.82 6.35 -7.06
N GLY A 142 11.78 5.23 -7.76
CA GLY A 142 12.83 4.85 -8.72
C GLY A 142 14.02 4.20 -7.99
N GLY A 143 15.22 4.38 -8.54
CA GLY A 143 16.41 3.63 -8.12
C GLY A 143 16.46 2.21 -8.71
N PHE A 144 17.63 1.58 -8.62
CA PHE A 144 17.88 0.23 -9.11
C PHE A 144 18.12 -0.74 -7.94
N GLY A 145 17.72 -2.01 -8.13
CA GLY A 145 17.96 -3.09 -7.17
C GLY A 145 16.76 -3.43 -6.27
N ASN A 146 16.80 -4.64 -5.69
CA ASN A 146 15.68 -5.23 -4.93
C ASN A 146 15.52 -4.65 -3.50
N ALA A 147 16.28 -3.61 -3.13
CA ALA A 147 16.39 -3.13 -1.75
C ALA A 147 15.67 -1.79 -1.47
N CYS A 148 15.15 -1.12 -2.51
CA CYS A 148 14.48 0.18 -2.40
C CYS A 148 13.07 0.06 -1.78
N ILE A 149 13.01 -0.30 -0.50
CA ILE A 149 11.75 -0.48 0.25
C ILE A 149 11.48 0.71 1.18
N PRO A 150 10.21 1.06 1.46
CA PRO A 150 9.89 2.15 2.39
C PRO A 150 10.26 1.83 3.85
N ALA A 151 10.60 2.86 4.61
CA ALA A 151 10.73 2.82 6.06
C ALA A 151 9.62 3.68 6.71
N SER A 152 8.97 3.17 7.75
CA SER A 152 7.78 3.81 8.32
C SER A 152 7.63 3.58 9.82
N CYS A 153 7.22 4.65 10.52
CA CYS A 153 6.60 4.63 11.83
C CYS A 153 5.23 5.32 11.71
N ALA A 154 4.24 4.57 11.23
CA ALA A 154 2.91 5.09 10.90
C ALA A 154 1.95 5.18 12.11
N ARG A 155 2.21 4.41 13.17
CA ARG A 155 1.34 4.40 14.37
C ARG A 155 1.49 5.69 15.17
N ASN A 156 0.40 6.10 15.82
CA ASN A 156 0.45 7.14 16.84
C ASN A 156 1.02 6.57 18.16
N VAL A 157 2.34 6.60 18.34
CA VAL A 157 2.99 6.10 19.57
C VAL A 157 2.51 6.85 20.82
N ASN A 158 2.11 8.12 20.68
CA ASN A 158 1.61 8.94 21.79
C ASN A 158 0.38 8.31 22.47
N SER A 159 -0.46 7.56 21.75
CA SER A 159 -1.69 6.97 22.33
C SER A 159 -1.43 5.90 23.38
N ASN A 160 -0.25 5.28 23.35
CA ASN A 160 0.15 4.22 24.27
C ASN A 160 1.44 4.57 25.04
N CYS A 161 1.86 5.83 24.99
CA CYS A 161 3.11 6.25 25.62
C CYS A 161 3.05 6.01 27.14
N PRO A 162 4.03 5.31 27.73
CA PRO A 162 4.14 5.18 29.18
C PRO A 162 4.14 6.56 29.85
N ASN A 163 3.46 6.68 30.99
CA ASN A 163 3.25 7.97 31.65
C ASN A 163 4.56 8.68 31.98
N GLU A 164 5.60 7.92 32.35
CA GLU A 164 6.94 8.43 32.66
C GLU A 164 7.71 8.95 31.44
N LEU A 165 7.25 8.66 30.22
CA LEU A 165 7.83 9.13 28.96
C LEU A 165 6.97 10.21 28.27
N ALA A 166 5.73 10.41 28.71
CA ALA A 166 4.76 11.26 28.04
C ALA A 166 5.08 12.76 28.16
N VAL A 167 4.98 13.48 27.05
CA VAL A 167 4.94 14.95 26.99
C VAL A 167 3.49 15.37 26.83
N LYS A 168 3.00 16.22 27.75
CA LYS A 168 1.62 16.70 27.77
C LYS A 168 1.47 17.99 26.97
N GLY A 169 0.36 18.10 26.25
CA GLY A 169 -0.04 19.32 25.54
C GLY A 169 -0.58 20.39 26.48
N GLN A 170 -0.96 21.53 25.91
CA GLN A 170 -1.47 22.68 26.68
C GLN A 170 -2.74 22.40 27.47
N ASP A 171 -3.54 21.42 27.04
CA ASP A 171 -4.74 20.96 27.75
C ASP A 171 -4.44 20.14 29.01
N GLY A 172 -3.16 19.82 29.26
CA GLY A 172 -2.68 19.03 30.39
C GLY A 172 -2.99 17.52 30.31
N ASN A 173 -3.78 17.10 29.33
CA ASN A 173 -4.32 15.75 29.24
C ASN A 173 -3.78 14.99 28.03
N SER A 174 -3.74 15.63 26.86
CA SER A 174 -3.28 15.04 25.60
C SER A 174 -1.78 14.76 25.64
N VAL A 175 -1.38 13.57 25.18
CA VAL A 175 0.03 13.24 24.97
C VAL A 175 0.40 13.68 23.55
N ILE A 176 1.28 14.68 23.47
CA ILE A 176 1.72 15.29 22.20
C ILE A 176 3.09 14.77 21.75
N GLY A 177 3.82 14.11 22.64
CA GLY A 177 5.09 13.45 22.35
C GLY A 177 5.41 12.35 23.36
N CYS A 178 6.30 11.45 22.98
CA CYS A 178 6.77 10.34 23.80
C CYS A 178 8.30 10.32 23.79
N LYS A 179 8.92 10.64 24.93
CA LYS A 179 10.37 10.61 25.10
C LYS A 179 10.89 9.19 24.95
N SER A 180 12.06 9.02 24.34
CA SER A 180 12.82 7.79 24.52
C SER A 180 13.31 7.68 25.97
N ALA A 181 13.70 6.47 26.39
CA ALA A 181 14.27 6.29 27.73
C ALA A 181 15.59 7.04 27.92
N CYS A 182 16.38 7.22 26.86
CA CYS A 182 17.59 8.04 26.92
C CYS A 182 17.23 9.50 27.22
N VAL A 183 16.28 10.06 26.46
CA VAL A 183 15.81 11.44 26.65
C VAL A 183 15.16 11.64 28.02
N ALA A 184 14.43 10.65 28.53
CA ALA A 184 13.73 10.77 29.81
C ALA A 184 14.63 10.59 31.03
N PHE A 185 15.59 9.66 30.99
CA PHE A 185 16.34 9.24 32.18
C PHE A 185 17.84 9.53 32.11
N ASN A 186 18.38 9.78 30.92
CA ASN A 186 19.80 10.05 30.66
C ASN A 186 20.75 9.06 31.36
N ARG A 187 20.46 7.77 31.22
CA ARG A 187 21.27 6.69 31.83
C ARG A 187 22.05 5.91 30.78
N PRO A 188 23.26 5.41 31.12
CA PRO A 188 24.09 4.66 30.18
C PRO A 188 23.38 3.49 29.51
N GLU A 189 22.54 2.75 30.24
CA GLU A 189 21.80 1.61 29.71
C GLU A 189 20.75 1.97 28.64
N TYR A 190 20.30 3.23 28.61
CA TYR A 190 19.33 3.72 27.63
C TYR A 190 19.96 4.55 26.51
N CYS A 191 21.04 5.28 26.82
CA CYS A 191 21.74 6.14 25.87
C CYS A 191 22.90 5.43 25.14
N CYS A 192 23.15 4.16 25.45
CA CYS A 192 24.20 3.36 24.84
C CYS A 192 25.61 3.96 24.95
N THR A 193 25.92 4.60 26.09
CA THR A 193 27.28 5.10 26.37
C THR A 193 28.22 4.01 26.88
N ASP A 194 27.69 2.78 27.08
CA ASP A 194 28.40 1.53 27.41
C ASP A 194 27.78 0.36 26.61
N THR A 195 27.76 -0.87 27.13
CA THR A 195 27.14 -2.03 26.44
C THR A 195 25.62 -1.86 26.36
N CYS A 196 25.06 -1.76 25.15
CA CYS A 196 23.63 -1.54 24.95
C CYS A 196 22.89 -2.84 24.59
N LYS A 197 21.77 -3.09 25.26
CA LYS A 197 20.84 -4.20 24.97
C LYS A 197 19.41 -3.66 24.92
N PRO A 198 18.49 -4.30 24.17
CA PRO A 198 17.10 -3.90 24.15
C PRO A 198 16.47 -3.90 25.56
N THR A 199 15.98 -2.75 26.00
CA THR A 199 15.23 -2.53 27.24
C THR A 199 13.72 -2.58 27.01
N ASN A 200 12.92 -2.64 28.08
CA ASN A 200 11.45 -2.59 27.97
C ASN A 200 10.95 -1.34 27.23
N TYR A 201 11.63 -0.21 27.38
CA TYR A 201 11.28 1.03 26.68
C TYR A 201 11.62 0.96 25.18
N SER A 202 12.83 0.52 24.81
CA SER A 202 13.15 0.35 23.38
C SER A 202 12.24 -0.69 22.70
N LYS A 203 11.90 -1.79 23.39
CA LYS A 203 10.93 -2.77 22.90
C LYS A 203 9.53 -2.19 22.73
N PHE A 204 9.11 -1.27 23.60
CA PHE A 204 7.85 -0.54 23.41
C PHE A 204 7.86 0.21 22.07
N PHE A 205 8.89 1.01 21.78
CA PHE A 205 9.01 1.73 20.51
C PHE A 205 9.09 0.79 19.32
N LYS A 206 9.92 -0.27 19.39
CA LYS A 206 10.04 -1.28 18.34
C LYS A 206 8.72 -2.01 18.08
N ASN A 207 7.93 -2.31 19.11
CA ASN A 207 6.62 -2.94 18.95
C ASN A 207 5.60 -2.01 18.26
N GLN A 208 5.67 -0.70 18.51
CA GLN A 208 4.80 0.25 17.82
C GLN A 208 5.27 0.51 16.38
N CYS A 209 6.58 0.59 16.16
CA CYS A 209 7.21 0.90 14.88
C CYS A 209 8.40 -0.06 14.60
N PRO A 210 8.14 -1.28 14.09
CA PRO A 210 9.17 -2.31 13.94
C PRO A 210 10.30 -1.96 12.97
N GLN A 211 10.03 -1.07 12.01
CA GLN A 211 11.01 -0.60 11.03
C GLN A 211 11.86 0.59 11.50
N ALA A 212 11.50 1.21 12.62
CA ALA A 212 12.25 2.35 13.13
C ALA A 212 13.37 1.87 14.05
N TYR A 213 14.47 2.63 14.11
CA TYR A 213 15.42 2.51 15.20
C TYR A 213 14.74 2.89 16.51
N SER A 214 14.73 1.97 17.47
CA SER A 214 14.15 2.17 18.79
C SER A 214 15.19 2.57 19.86
N TYR A 215 16.47 2.39 19.57
CA TYR A 215 17.62 2.82 20.38
C TYR A 215 18.91 2.83 19.52
N ALA A 216 20.01 3.40 20.03
CA ALA A 216 21.18 3.76 19.21
C ALA A 216 21.97 2.56 18.61
N LEU A 217 21.84 1.35 19.17
CA LEU A 217 22.49 0.12 18.65
C LEU A 217 21.45 -0.93 18.24
N ASP A 218 20.26 -0.49 17.83
CA ASP A 218 19.21 -1.37 17.33
C ASP A 218 19.65 -2.12 16.07
N ASP A 219 18.97 -3.22 15.79
CA ASP A 219 19.42 -4.22 14.81
C ASP A 219 19.42 -3.71 13.36
N SER A 220 20.08 -4.46 12.48
CA SER A 220 20.21 -4.12 11.06
C SER A 220 18.88 -4.14 10.29
N THR A 221 17.74 -4.44 10.94
CA THR A 221 16.42 -4.44 10.27
C THR A 221 15.82 -3.04 10.15
N SER A 222 16.44 -2.05 10.80
CA SER A 222 16.02 -0.65 10.78
C SER A 222 16.87 0.24 9.85
N THR A 223 17.91 -0.30 9.18
CA THR A 223 18.65 0.41 8.12
C THR A 223 18.16 -0.05 6.76
N PHE A 224 17.78 0.90 5.91
CA PHE A 224 17.33 0.62 4.54
C PHE A 224 18.32 1.23 3.54
N SER A 225 18.35 0.67 2.34
CA SER A 225 19.26 1.15 1.30
C SER A 225 18.64 1.06 -0.08
N CYS A 226 18.95 2.01 -0.95
CA CYS A 226 18.50 2.01 -2.33
C CYS A 226 19.69 2.36 -3.24
N THR A 227 19.84 1.66 -4.36
CA THR A 227 21.00 1.88 -5.25
C THR A 227 20.67 2.93 -6.28
N SER A 228 21.36 4.07 -6.20
CA SER A 228 21.48 5.18 -7.16
C SER A 228 20.23 5.65 -7.91
N GLY A 229 19.93 6.95 -7.80
CA GLY A 229 18.97 7.63 -8.67
C GLY A 229 17.51 7.55 -8.20
N ALA A 230 17.29 7.26 -6.92
CA ALA A 230 15.97 7.37 -6.31
C ALA A 230 15.67 8.82 -5.93
N ASN A 231 14.42 9.23 -6.15
CA ASN A 231 13.80 10.34 -5.42
C ASN A 231 13.21 9.81 -4.11
N TYR A 232 12.79 10.66 -3.19
CA TYR A 232 12.23 10.22 -1.91
C TYR A 232 10.93 10.94 -1.57
N ASP A 233 9.90 10.17 -1.21
CA ASP A 233 8.65 10.67 -0.66
C ASP A 233 8.70 10.58 0.87
N ILE A 234 8.72 11.73 1.52
CA ILE A 234 8.65 11.88 2.97
C ILE A 234 7.21 12.21 3.34
N THR A 235 6.57 11.38 4.15
CA THR A 235 5.16 11.56 4.49
C THR A 235 4.96 11.65 6.00
N PHE A 236 4.32 12.73 6.45
CA PHE A 236 3.81 12.87 7.81
C PHE A 236 2.42 12.25 7.89
N CYS A 237 2.17 11.45 8.93
CA CYS A 237 0.95 10.64 9.09
C CYS A 237 0.63 9.80 7.85
N PRO A 238 1.50 8.85 7.44
CA PRO A 238 1.34 8.07 6.21
C PRO A 238 0.01 7.31 6.11
N ASP A 239 -0.59 6.90 7.23
CA ASP A 239 -1.91 6.24 7.27
C ASP A 239 -3.11 7.22 7.14
N GLY A 240 -2.84 8.53 7.04
CA GLY A 240 -3.85 9.59 6.89
C GLY A 240 -4.76 9.81 8.11
N ARG A 241 -4.44 9.20 9.27
CA ARG A 241 -5.29 9.18 10.47
C ARG A 241 -4.46 9.39 11.74
N ILE A 242 -4.75 10.46 12.50
CA ILE A 242 -4.47 10.53 13.94
C ILE A 242 -5.83 10.34 14.62
N TYR A 243 -6.20 9.11 14.99
CA TYR A 243 -7.47 8.88 15.69
C TYR A 243 -7.33 9.15 17.19
N ASN A 244 -8.04 10.17 17.68
CA ASN A 244 -8.38 10.39 19.10
C ASN A 244 -9.71 9.69 19.50
N ARG A 245 -10.08 8.58 18.84
CA ARG A 245 -11.18 7.73 19.33
C ARG A 245 -10.58 6.49 19.98
N SER A 246 -10.92 6.30 21.24
CA SER A 246 -10.89 5.01 21.93
C SER A 246 -11.70 3.99 21.09
N TRP A 247 -11.03 3.32 20.17
CA TRP A 247 -11.52 2.08 19.59
C TRP A 247 -11.26 1.01 20.65
N GLY A 248 -12.33 0.52 21.29
CA GLY A 248 -12.24 -0.53 22.31
C GLY A 248 -11.32 -1.65 21.85
N ASN A 249 -10.41 -2.08 22.73
CA ASN A 249 -9.46 -3.18 22.62
C ASN A 249 -9.52 -3.95 21.29
N CYS A 250 -8.86 -3.43 20.24
CA CYS A 250 -8.51 -4.25 19.09
C CYS A 250 -7.38 -5.19 19.52
N PRO A 251 -7.45 -6.50 19.22
CA PRO A 251 -6.35 -7.42 19.46
C PRO A 251 -5.06 -6.89 18.84
N SER A 252 -3.95 -6.98 19.57
CA SER A 252 -2.62 -6.56 19.12
C SER A 252 -2.28 -7.19 17.76
N GLY A 253 -2.10 -6.35 16.73
CA GLY A 253 -1.70 -6.75 15.37
C GLY A 253 -2.71 -6.46 14.26
N VAL A 254 -3.96 -6.12 14.56
CA VAL A 254 -4.97 -5.85 13.52
C VAL A 254 -4.91 -4.39 13.04
N HIS A 255 -4.79 -4.18 11.72
CA HIS A 255 -4.65 -2.85 11.08
C HIS A 255 -5.74 -2.60 10.05
N PRO A 256 -6.26 -1.36 9.94
CA PRO A 256 -7.15 -1.04 8.85
C PRO A 256 -6.40 -0.92 7.53
N ALA A 257 -7.06 -1.34 6.45
CA ALA A 257 -6.55 -1.19 5.10
C ALA A 257 -7.50 -0.32 4.26
N THR A 258 -6.95 0.42 3.32
CA THR A 258 -7.72 0.98 2.21
C THR A 258 -7.71 -0.04 1.08
N LEU A 259 -8.90 -0.44 0.64
CA LEU A 259 -9.10 -1.36 -0.48
C LEU A 259 -9.49 -0.53 -1.70
N THR A 260 -8.63 -0.50 -2.71
CA THR A 260 -8.85 0.31 -3.92
C THR A 260 -9.26 -0.59 -5.07
N PHE A 261 -10.52 -0.48 -5.49
CA PHE A 261 -11.07 -1.27 -6.58
C PHE A 261 -10.86 -0.53 -7.90
N THR A 262 -10.22 -1.18 -8.87
CA THR A 262 -9.95 -0.63 -10.20
C THR A 262 -10.55 -1.53 -11.27
N ASN A 263 -11.34 -0.97 -12.17
CA ASN A 263 -11.86 -1.71 -13.31
C ASN A 263 -11.04 -1.41 -14.57
N ASN A 264 -10.17 -2.34 -14.97
CA ASN A 264 -9.45 -2.25 -16.24
C ASN A 264 -10.13 -2.98 -17.39
N CYS A 265 -11.25 -3.65 -17.15
CA CYS A 265 -12.03 -4.34 -18.18
C CYS A 265 -12.61 -3.33 -19.18
N PRO A 266 -12.87 -3.74 -20.43
CA PRO A 266 -13.51 -2.89 -21.44
C PRO A 266 -15.03 -2.73 -21.21
N TYR A 267 -15.56 -3.19 -20.08
CA TYR A 267 -16.96 -3.16 -19.71
C TYR A 267 -17.12 -2.87 -18.21
N THR A 268 -18.29 -2.39 -17.81
CA THR A 268 -18.64 -2.19 -16.41
C THR A 268 -18.62 -3.51 -15.65
N VAL A 269 -18.05 -3.47 -14.45
CA VAL A 269 -18.10 -4.56 -13.46
C VAL A 269 -18.89 -4.04 -12.27
N TRP A 270 -19.61 -4.91 -11.58
CA TRP A 270 -20.28 -4.57 -10.33
C TRP A 270 -19.62 -5.34 -9.17
N PRO A 271 -18.56 -4.79 -8.57
CA PRO A 271 -17.90 -5.45 -7.45
C PRO A 271 -18.87 -5.70 -6.30
N ALA A 272 -18.63 -6.77 -5.58
CA ALA A 272 -19.38 -7.17 -4.41
C ALA A 272 -18.44 -7.75 -3.34
N THR A 273 -18.89 -7.72 -2.09
CA THR A 273 -18.12 -8.20 -0.95
C THR A 273 -19.01 -8.89 0.07
N VAL A 274 -18.45 -9.89 0.74
CA VAL A 274 -19.09 -10.62 1.84
C VAL A 274 -18.08 -10.79 2.97
N ILE A 275 -18.56 -10.65 4.21
CA ILE A 275 -17.76 -10.83 5.42
C ILE A 275 -17.94 -12.25 5.96
N ARG A 276 -16.85 -12.81 6.51
CA ARG A 276 -16.80 -14.11 7.17
C ARG A 276 -16.20 -14.00 8.57
N ASP A 277 -16.52 -14.97 9.43
CA ASP A 277 -15.92 -15.21 10.75
C ASP A 277 -15.73 -13.97 11.64
N GLY A 278 -16.75 -13.10 11.74
CA GLY A 278 -16.74 -11.95 12.65
C GLY A 278 -15.90 -10.75 12.20
N GLY A 279 -15.51 -10.67 10.91
CA GLY A 279 -14.96 -9.45 10.33
C GLY A 279 -15.96 -8.28 10.35
N ARG A 280 -15.50 -7.06 10.09
CA ARG A 280 -16.37 -5.88 9.97
C ARG A 280 -16.72 -5.60 8.51
N GLN A 281 -17.95 -5.15 8.29
CA GLN A 281 -18.47 -4.85 6.97
C GLN A 281 -17.91 -3.53 6.41
N LEU A 282 -17.60 -3.51 5.11
CA LEU A 282 -17.30 -2.28 4.39
C LEU A 282 -18.53 -1.36 4.31
N SER A 283 -18.32 -0.10 3.91
CA SER A 283 -19.40 0.87 3.76
C SER A 283 -20.46 0.48 2.71
N THR A 284 -20.17 -0.49 1.85
CA THR A 284 -21.10 -1.09 0.90
C THR A 284 -20.77 -2.57 0.71
N THR A 285 -21.77 -3.37 0.31
CA THR A 285 -21.56 -4.79 -0.08
C THR A 285 -21.66 -5.02 -1.59
N GLY A 286 -21.95 -3.98 -2.36
CA GLY A 286 -21.88 -4.01 -3.81
C GLY A 286 -22.08 -2.63 -4.42
N PHE A 287 -21.42 -2.38 -5.55
CA PHE A 287 -21.44 -1.09 -6.23
C PHE A 287 -21.18 -1.27 -7.73
N GLU A 288 -21.51 -0.25 -8.52
CA GLU A 288 -21.15 -0.18 -9.94
C GLU A 288 -19.74 0.40 -10.09
N LEU A 289 -18.91 -0.21 -10.94
CA LEU A 289 -17.57 0.27 -11.26
C LEU A 289 -17.37 0.34 -12.78
N PRO A 290 -17.60 1.52 -13.39
CA PRO A 290 -17.44 1.71 -14.84
C PRO A 290 -16.02 1.42 -15.34
N THR A 291 -15.88 1.23 -16.65
CA THR A 291 -14.58 1.05 -17.31
C THR A 291 -13.60 2.17 -16.94
N LYS A 292 -12.38 1.78 -16.52
CA LYS A 292 -11.29 2.66 -16.04
C LYS A 292 -11.58 3.44 -14.76
N ALA A 293 -12.73 3.22 -14.12
CA ALA A 293 -13.00 3.82 -12.82
C ALA A 293 -12.19 3.16 -11.71
N THR A 294 -11.92 3.95 -10.67
CA THR A 294 -11.28 3.52 -9.43
C THR A 294 -12.13 3.98 -8.25
N GLN A 295 -12.41 3.07 -7.31
CA GLN A 295 -13.19 3.36 -6.11
C GLN A 295 -12.43 2.86 -4.86
N PRO A 296 -11.95 3.76 -3.99
CA PRO A 296 -11.44 3.38 -2.69
C PRO A 296 -12.59 3.08 -1.74
N LEU A 297 -12.49 1.96 -1.02
CA LEU A 297 -13.30 1.64 0.14
C LEU A 297 -12.39 1.54 1.36
N TYR A 298 -12.82 2.16 2.45
CA TYR A 298 -12.09 2.09 3.70
C TYR A 298 -12.61 0.96 4.58
N ASP A 299 -11.69 0.15 5.10
CA ASP A 299 -12.02 -1.00 5.91
C ASP A 299 -11.76 -0.76 7.41
N PRO A 300 -12.79 -0.86 8.27
CA PRO A 300 -12.57 -0.93 9.71
C PRO A 300 -12.01 -2.31 10.09
N ALA A 301 -10.74 -2.39 10.43
CA ALA A 301 -10.16 -3.64 10.94
C ALA A 301 -10.88 -4.19 12.20
N PRO A 302 -10.98 -5.51 12.40
CA PRO A 302 -10.53 -6.60 11.51
C PRO A 302 -11.46 -6.83 10.31
N PHE A 303 -10.88 -7.25 9.18
CA PHE A 303 -11.63 -7.76 8.03
C PHE A 303 -11.24 -9.19 7.73
N ASN A 304 -12.24 -10.01 7.44
CA ASN A 304 -12.09 -11.34 6.92
C ASN A 304 -13.25 -11.54 5.95
N GLY A 305 -12.97 -11.71 4.68
CA GLY A 305 -14.02 -11.69 3.68
C GLY A 305 -13.52 -11.97 2.28
N ARG A 306 -14.47 -11.88 1.34
CA ARG A 306 -14.24 -12.14 -0.07
C ARG A 306 -14.71 -10.97 -0.91
N PHE A 307 -14.11 -10.84 -2.08
CA PHE A 307 -14.52 -9.91 -3.12
C PHE A 307 -14.69 -10.65 -4.44
N TRP A 308 -15.63 -10.19 -5.26
CA TRP A 308 -15.79 -10.66 -6.63
C TRP A 308 -16.37 -9.57 -7.51
N GLY A 309 -16.29 -9.78 -8.82
CA GLY A 309 -16.88 -8.91 -9.82
C GLY A 309 -18.07 -9.57 -10.48
N ARG A 310 -19.23 -8.90 -10.47
CA ARG A 310 -20.39 -9.30 -11.27
C ARG A 310 -20.30 -8.69 -12.66
N THR A 311 -20.81 -9.40 -13.66
CA THR A 311 -20.81 -8.94 -15.06
C THR A 311 -22.20 -9.03 -15.67
N GLU A 312 -22.46 -8.20 -16.68
CA GLU A 312 -23.72 -8.20 -17.44
C GLU A 312 -24.91 -8.00 -16.49
N CYS A 313 -24.79 -7.00 -15.61
CA CYS A 313 -25.85 -6.63 -14.70
C CYS A 313 -26.84 -5.69 -15.38
N SER A 314 -28.13 -5.91 -15.11
CA SER A 314 -29.23 -5.08 -15.56
C SER A 314 -30.33 -5.06 -14.52
N THR A 315 -30.97 -3.91 -14.35
CA THR A 315 -32.20 -3.77 -13.57
C THR A 315 -33.39 -4.14 -14.45
N ASP A 316 -34.20 -5.11 -14.02
CA ASP A 316 -35.41 -5.48 -14.75
C ASP A 316 -36.55 -4.47 -14.54
N SER A 317 -37.68 -4.67 -15.23
CA SER A 317 -38.83 -3.75 -15.18
C SER A 317 -39.46 -3.61 -13.78
N THR A 318 -39.10 -4.48 -12.83
CA THR A 318 -39.58 -4.43 -11.44
C THR A 318 -38.63 -3.67 -10.52
N GLY A 319 -37.49 -3.19 -11.04
CA GLY A 319 -36.44 -2.58 -10.24
C GLY A 319 -35.48 -3.59 -9.62
N THR A 320 -35.55 -4.87 -10.02
CA THR A 320 -34.69 -5.93 -9.49
C THR A 320 -33.40 -6.00 -10.29
N ASP A 321 -32.25 -5.84 -9.62
CA ASP A 321 -30.95 -6.01 -10.24
C ASP A 321 -30.60 -7.49 -10.42
N LYS A 322 -30.13 -7.86 -11.62
CA LYS A 322 -29.68 -9.21 -11.96
C LYS A 322 -28.44 -9.17 -12.84
N CYS A 323 -27.49 -10.04 -12.57
CA CYS A 323 -26.25 -10.20 -13.29
C CYS A 323 -26.13 -11.59 -13.92
N ALA A 324 -25.50 -11.69 -15.09
CA ALA A 324 -25.31 -12.99 -15.75
C ALA A 324 -24.26 -13.86 -15.05
N THR A 325 -23.26 -13.26 -14.39
CA THR A 325 -22.27 -14.00 -13.59
C THR A 325 -22.01 -13.33 -12.24
N GLY A 326 -21.70 -14.14 -11.23
CA GLY A 326 -21.41 -13.68 -9.86
C GLY A 326 -22.62 -13.12 -9.10
N GLU A 327 -23.85 -13.32 -9.60
CA GLU A 327 -25.09 -12.82 -8.99
C GLU A 327 -25.20 -13.25 -7.52
N CYS A 328 -25.66 -12.36 -6.64
CA CYS A 328 -25.76 -12.64 -5.20
C CYS A 328 -27.22 -12.77 -4.70
N GLY A 329 -28.21 -12.57 -5.57
CA GLY A 329 -29.61 -12.88 -5.30
C GLY A 329 -30.30 -11.93 -4.33
N SER A 330 -29.69 -10.79 -4.01
CA SER A 330 -30.30 -9.74 -3.17
C SER A 330 -31.40 -8.98 -3.91
N GLY A 331 -31.38 -9.00 -5.24
CA GLY A 331 -32.25 -8.17 -6.08
C GLY A 331 -31.83 -6.70 -6.15
N GLU A 332 -30.65 -6.37 -5.61
CA GLU A 332 -30.08 -5.02 -5.55
C GLU A 332 -28.60 -5.05 -5.96
N ILE A 333 -28.05 -3.89 -6.32
CA ILE A 333 -26.59 -3.75 -6.46
C ILE A 333 -25.86 -4.12 -5.17
N SER A 334 -26.43 -3.86 -3.99
CA SER A 334 -25.85 -4.30 -2.70
C SER A 334 -26.15 -5.79 -2.46
N CYS A 335 -25.15 -6.60 -2.11
CA CYS A 335 -25.34 -8.04 -1.87
C CYS A 335 -25.85 -8.37 -0.45
N ASN A 336 -25.83 -7.42 0.48
CA ASN A 336 -26.43 -7.50 1.81
C ASN A 336 -26.03 -8.77 2.61
N GLY A 337 -24.77 -9.21 2.45
CA GLY A 337 -24.22 -10.39 3.12
C GLY A 337 -24.42 -11.70 2.36
N ALA A 338 -25.07 -11.69 1.19
CA ALA A 338 -25.15 -12.84 0.30
C ALA A 338 -23.84 -13.03 -0.49
N GLU A 339 -23.52 -14.28 -0.82
CA GLU A 339 -22.33 -14.66 -1.57
C GLU A 339 -22.65 -14.79 -3.07
N GLY A 340 -21.63 -14.60 -3.92
CA GLY A 340 -21.79 -14.71 -5.37
C GLY A 340 -22.03 -16.15 -5.83
N ASN A 341 -23.02 -16.35 -6.68
CA ASN A 341 -23.33 -17.63 -7.30
C ASN A 341 -22.21 -18.04 -8.28
N PRO A 342 -21.65 -19.26 -8.16
CA PRO A 342 -20.66 -19.79 -9.09
C PRO A 342 -21.17 -19.90 -10.54
N PRO A 343 -20.32 -19.72 -11.58
CA PRO A 343 -18.88 -19.52 -11.47
C PRO A 343 -18.48 -18.09 -11.11
N VAL A 344 -17.54 -17.97 -10.17
CA VAL A 344 -17.07 -16.66 -9.70
C VAL A 344 -15.59 -16.71 -9.38
N SER A 345 -14.83 -15.75 -9.90
CA SER A 345 -13.45 -15.51 -9.51
C SER A 345 -13.44 -14.77 -8.17
N LEU A 346 -12.85 -15.38 -7.14
CA LEU A 346 -12.81 -14.83 -5.79
C LEU A 346 -11.44 -14.23 -5.49
N ILE A 347 -11.47 -13.10 -4.78
CA ILE A 347 -10.33 -12.57 -4.03
C ILE A 347 -10.65 -12.79 -2.57
N GLU A 348 -9.81 -13.51 -1.84
CA GLU A 348 -9.98 -13.73 -0.40
C GLU A 348 -8.96 -12.86 0.35
N LEU A 349 -9.40 -12.21 1.44
CA LEU A 349 -8.54 -11.34 2.25
C LEU A 349 -8.89 -11.49 3.73
N ASN A 350 -7.86 -11.66 4.54
CA ASN A 350 -7.93 -11.68 5.98
C ASN A 350 -6.86 -10.75 6.57
N LEU A 351 -7.29 -9.65 7.18
CA LEU A 351 -6.41 -8.63 7.75
C LEU A 351 -6.02 -8.96 9.19
N GLY A 352 -4.72 -9.07 9.44
CA GLY A 352 -4.14 -9.23 10.78
C GLY A 352 -4.33 -10.60 11.45
N LYS A 353 -4.46 -11.70 10.69
CA LYS A 353 -4.85 -13.04 11.15
C LYS A 353 -3.88 -13.70 12.16
N TYR A 354 -2.58 -13.46 12.12
CA TYR A 354 -1.63 -14.02 13.09
C TYR A 354 -0.51 -13.02 13.35
N TYR A 355 -0.39 -12.49 14.58
CA TYR A 355 0.58 -11.44 14.94
C TYR A 355 0.54 -10.21 14.01
N GLY A 356 -0.63 -9.94 13.41
CA GLY A 356 -0.82 -8.84 12.48
C GLY A 356 -0.41 -9.09 11.03
N GLN A 357 -0.17 -10.34 10.65
CA GLN A 357 0.03 -10.72 9.25
C GLN A 357 -1.32 -10.83 8.52
N ASP A 358 -1.38 -10.20 7.36
CA ASP A 358 -2.49 -10.32 6.42
C ASP A 358 -2.27 -11.54 5.54
N PHE A 359 -3.37 -12.19 5.15
CA PHE A 359 -3.37 -13.31 4.20
C PHE A 359 -4.36 -13.01 3.10
N TYR A 360 -3.97 -13.28 1.86
CA TYR A 360 -4.81 -13.08 0.70
C TYR A 360 -4.45 -14.05 -0.42
N ASP A 361 -5.41 -14.26 -1.31
CA ASP A 361 -5.25 -15.12 -2.46
C ASP A 361 -6.32 -14.83 -3.53
N ILE A 362 -6.10 -15.43 -4.70
CA ILE A 362 -7.12 -15.55 -5.74
C ILE A 362 -7.59 -17.00 -5.74
N SER A 363 -8.90 -17.21 -5.72
CA SER A 363 -9.49 -18.54 -5.68
C SER A 363 -10.42 -18.78 -6.87
N LEU A 364 -10.14 -19.88 -7.59
CA LEU A 364 -10.95 -20.41 -8.68
C LEU A 364 -11.64 -21.73 -8.27
N VAL A 365 -11.70 -22.01 -6.96
CA VAL A 365 -12.43 -23.16 -6.39
C VAL A 365 -13.90 -23.11 -6.81
N ASP A 366 -14.47 -21.91 -6.89
CA ASP A 366 -15.83 -21.65 -7.34
C ASP A 366 -15.89 -21.30 -8.84
N GLY A 367 -14.82 -21.55 -9.60
CA GLY A 367 -14.74 -21.29 -11.04
C GLY A 367 -14.19 -19.91 -11.38
N PHE A 368 -14.50 -19.44 -12.60
CA PHE A 368 -13.99 -18.19 -13.14
C PHE A 368 -15.07 -17.44 -13.92
N ASN A 369 -15.09 -16.11 -13.81
CA ASN A 369 -15.95 -15.26 -14.66
C ASN A 369 -15.22 -14.02 -15.19
N VAL A 370 -14.41 -13.37 -14.36
CA VAL A 370 -13.65 -12.16 -14.69
C VAL A 370 -12.20 -12.27 -14.19
N PRO A 371 -11.19 -11.86 -14.97
CA PRO A 371 -9.82 -11.83 -14.48
C PRO A 371 -9.68 -10.85 -13.31
N VAL A 372 -8.93 -11.25 -12.28
CA VAL A 372 -8.77 -10.49 -11.03
C VAL A 372 -7.33 -10.54 -10.54
N SER A 373 -6.91 -9.49 -9.83
CA SER A 373 -5.71 -9.50 -9.01
C SER A 373 -5.92 -8.73 -7.72
N ILE A 374 -5.14 -9.10 -6.70
CA ILE A 374 -4.95 -8.32 -5.49
C ILE A 374 -3.45 -8.03 -5.34
N SER A 375 -3.11 -6.76 -5.18
CA SER A 375 -1.73 -6.31 -4.97
C SER A 375 -1.65 -5.55 -3.65
N PRO A 376 -0.84 -5.98 -2.68
CA PRO A 376 -0.55 -5.14 -1.53
C PRO A 376 0.17 -3.86 -1.98
N ARG A 377 -0.18 -2.74 -1.37
CA ARG A 377 0.50 -1.44 -1.45
C ARG A 377 1.04 -1.10 -0.07
N GLY A 378 2.35 -1.17 0.10
CA GLY A 378 2.98 -1.12 1.41
C GLY A 378 2.97 -2.50 2.09
N GLY A 379 2.99 -2.49 3.43
CA GLY A 379 3.18 -3.70 4.25
C GLY A 379 4.64 -4.18 4.29
N PHE A 380 4.94 -5.05 5.25
CA PHE A 380 6.29 -5.50 5.61
C PHE A 380 6.56 -6.98 5.22
N GLY A 381 7.85 -7.31 5.05
CA GLY A 381 8.33 -8.67 4.80
C GLY A 381 8.41 -9.07 3.32
N ASN A 382 9.24 -10.09 3.03
CA ASN A 382 9.55 -10.54 1.65
C ASN A 382 8.37 -11.24 0.92
N ALA A 383 7.17 -11.29 1.52
CA ALA A 383 6.02 -12.06 1.04
C ALA A 383 4.90 -11.20 0.42
N CYS A 384 4.99 -9.86 0.46
CA CYS A 384 3.99 -8.93 -0.08
C CYS A 384 3.99 -8.89 -1.63
N ILE A 385 3.74 -10.04 -2.25
CA ILE A 385 3.72 -10.19 -3.71
C ILE A 385 2.27 -10.20 -4.21
N PRO A 386 2.00 -9.64 -5.40
CA PRO A 386 0.66 -9.68 -5.97
C PRO A 386 0.18 -11.11 -6.25
N ALA A 387 -1.09 -11.37 -5.98
CA ALA A 387 -1.78 -12.57 -6.43
C ALA A 387 -2.65 -12.24 -7.64
N SER A 388 -2.54 -13.00 -8.73
CA SER A 388 -3.21 -12.65 -9.98
C SER A 388 -3.69 -13.86 -10.77
N CYS A 389 -4.93 -13.75 -11.29
CA CYS A 389 -5.45 -14.53 -12.39
C CYS A 389 -5.83 -13.57 -13.52
N ALA A 390 -4.82 -13.11 -14.26
CA ALA A 390 -4.97 -12.07 -15.28
C ALA A 390 -5.48 -12.58 -16.64
N ARG A 391 -5.34 -13.89 -16.90
CA ARG A 391 -5.75 -14.50 -18.17
C ARG A 391 -7.27 -14.64 -18.23
N ASN A 392 -7.80 -14.50 -19.44
CA ASN A 392 -9.20 -14.82 -19.72
C ASN A 392 -9.40 -16.35 -19.83
N VAL A 393 -9.65 -17.02 -18.70
CA VAL A 393 -9.87 -18.48 -18.64
C VAL A 393 -11.05 -18.92 -19.52
N ASN A 394 -12.07 -18.08 -19.69
CA ASN A 394 -13.24 -18.38 -20.51
C ASN A 394 -12.87 -18.71 -21.98
N SER A 395 -11.77 -18.15 -22.49
CA SER A 395 -11.32 -18.38 -23.87
C SER A 395 -10.93 -19.84 -24.18
N ASN A 396 -10.54 -20.59 -23.15
CA ASN A 396 -10.11 -21.98 -23.27
C ASN A 396 -10.91 -22.92 -22.35
N CYS A 397 -12.05 -22.46 -21.82
CA CYS A 397 -12.84 -23.25 -20.89
C CYS A 397 -13.34 -24.54 -21.57
N PRO A 398 -13.14 -25.73 -20.96
CA PRO A 398 -13.73 -26.97 -21.44
C PRO A 398 -15.26 -26.84 -21.61
N ASN A 399 -15.82 -27.45 -22.65
CA ASN A 399 -17.22 -27.27 -23.01
C ASN A 399 -18.17 -27.70 -21.88
N GLU A 400 -17.82 -28.76 -21.16
CA GLU A 400 -18.54 -29.31 -20.02
C GLU A 400 -18.53 -28.40 -18.78
N LEU A 401 -17.64 -27.39 -18.75
CA LEU A 401 -17.54 -26.40 -17.67
C LEU A 401 -18.07 -25.02 -18.10
N ALA A 402 -18.30 -24.79 -19.39
CA ALA A 402 -18.61 -23.48 -19.93
C ALA A 402 -20.02 -22.99 -19.56
N VAL A 403 -20.12 -21.73 -19.12
CA VAL A 403 -21.37 -20.98 -18.99
C VAL A 403 -21.51 -20.07 -20.20
N LYS A 404 -22.59 -20.21 -20.95
CA LYS A 404 -22.87 -19.44 -22.16
C LYS A 404 -23.59 -18.14 -21.84
N GLY A 405 -23.23 -17.08 -22.55
CA GLY A 405 -23.91 -15.79 -22.51
C GLY A 405 -25.24 -15.82 -23.26
N GLN A 406 -25.93 -14.67 -23.27
CA GLN A 406 -27.24 -14.54 -23.91
C GLN A 406 -27.21 -14.80 -25.43
N ASP A 407 -26.05 -14.60 -26.08
CA ASP A 407 -25.84 -14.92 -27.50
C ASP A 407 -25.77 -16.43 -27.79
N GLY A 408 -25.76 -17.28 -26.75
CA GLY A 408 -25.64 -18.73 -26.83
C GLY A 408 -24.26 -19.26 -27.21
N ASN A 409 -23.33 -18.39 -27.60
CA ASN A 409 -22.04 -18.76 -28.18
C ASN A 409 -20.87 -18.37 -27.28
N SER A 410 -20.88 -17.14 -26.75
CA SER A 410 -19.82 -16.60 -25.90
C SER A 410 -19.76 -17.34 -24.57
N VAL A 411 -18.57 -17.71 -24.13
CA VAL A 411 -18.34 -18.25 -22.78
C VAL A 411 -18.14 -17.06 -21.83
N ILE A 412 -19.09 -16.85 -20.92
CA ILE A 412 -19.07 -15.74 -19.97
C ILE A 412 -18.56 -16.16 -18.58
N GLY A 413 -18.52 -17.46 -18.32
CA GLY A 413 -17.93 -18.04 -17.12
C GLY A 413 -17.50 -19.49 -17.35
N CYS A 414 -16.65 -19.99 -16.45
CA CYS A 414 -16.11 -21.34 -16.46
C CYS A 414 -16.28 -21.95 -15.08
N LYS A 415 -17.15 -22.94 -14.94
CA LYS A 415 -17.38 -23.66 -13.68
C LYS A 415 -16.11 -24.41 -13.27
N SER A 416 -15.85 -24.49 -11.96
CA SER A 416 -14.93 -25.51 -11.47
C SER A 416 -15.56 -26.90 -11.62
N ALA A 417 -14.75 -27.96 -11.56
CA ALA A 417 -15.27 -29.33 -11.61
C ALA A 417 -16.18 -29.66 -10.41
N CYS A 418 -15.93 -29.05 -9.24
CA CYS A 418 -16.81 -29.21 -8.08
C CYS A 418 -18.20 -28.62 -8.39
N VAL A 419 -18.24 -27.38 -8.89
CA VAL A 419 -19.48 -26.70 -9.27
C VAL A 419 -20.22 -27.43 -10.40
N ALA A 420 -19.50 -28.02 -11.35
CA ALA A 420 -20.10 -28.70 -12.50
C ALA A 420 -20.62 -30.10 -12.17
N PHE A 421 -19.90 -30.88 -11.36
CA PHE A 421 -20.18 -32.31 -11.18
C PHE A 421 -20.59 -32.70 -9.77
N ASN A 422 -20.32 -31.85 -8.77
CA ASN A 422 -20.61 -32.07 -7.35
C ASN A 422 -20.17 -33.47 -6.85
N ARG A 423 -18.92 -33.85 -7.16
CA ARG A 423 -18.38 -35.15 -6.76
C ARG A 423 -17.26 -35.01 -5.73
N PRO A 424 -17.09 -35.99 -4.81
CA PRO A 424 -16.08 -35.94 -3.76
C PRO A 424 -14.66 -35.69 -4.27
N GLU A 425 -14.29 -36.29 -5.42
CA GLU A 425 -12.97 -36.12 -6.01
C GLU A 425 -12.66 -34.70 -6.50
N TYR A 426 -13.69 -33.89 -6.76
CA TYR A 426 -13.55 -32.50 -7.22
C TYR A 426 -13.81 -31.48 -6.10
N CYS A 427 -14.70 -31.80 -5.17
CA CYS A 427 -15.08 -30.93 -4.05
C CYS A 427 -14.23 -31.15 -2.80
N CYS A 428 -13.31 -32.12 -2.81
CA CYS A 428 -12.44 -32.45 -1.70
C CYS A 428 -13.19 -32.81 -0.40
N THR A 429 -14.33 -33.51 -0.51
CA THR A 429 -15.05 -34.02 0.67
C THR A 429 -14.45 -35.31 1.23
N ASP A 430 -13.48 -35.91 0.52
CA ASP A 430 -12.64 -37.05 0.94
C ASP A 430 -11.15 -36.77 0.61
N THR A 431 -10.36 -37.74 0.18
CA THR A 431 -8.95 -37.53 -0.21
C THR A 431 -8.86 -36.78 -1.54
N CYS A 432 -8.32 -35.55 -1.54
CA CYS A 432 -8.23 -34.71 -2.73
C CYS A 432 -6.84 -34.75 -3.38
N LYS A 433 -6.79 -34.92 -4.70
CA LYS A 433 -5.58 -34.82 -5.53
C LYS A 433 -5.87 -33.93 -6.74
N PRO A 434 -4.86 -33.25 -7.31
CA PRO A 434 -5.06 -32.47 -8.53
C PRO A 434 -5.64 -33.31 -9.67
N THR A 435 -6.74 -32.85 -10.27
CA THR A 435 -7.43 -33.49 -11.40
C THR A 435 -7.07 -32.79 -12.72
N ASN A 436 -7.50 -33.34 -13.86
CA ASN A 436 -7.31 -32.66 -15.15
C ASN A 436 -7.96 -31.27 -15.19
N TYR A 437 -9.09 -31.10 -14.49
CA TYR A 437 -9.79 -29.81 -14.41
C TYR A 437 -9.07 -28.81 -13.51
N SER A 438 -8.61 -29.19 -12.31
CA SER A 438 -7.87 -28.24 -11.46
C SER A 438 -6.52 -27.87 -12.09
N LYS A 439 -5.83 -28.80 -12.74
CA LYS A 439 -4.62 -28.51 -13.53
C LYS A 439 -4.89 -27.55 -14.69
N PHE A 440 -6.06 -27.61 -15.34
CA PHE A 440 -6.44 -26.64 -16.35
C PHE A 440 -6.46 -25.21 -15.77
N PHE A 441 -7.15 -24.99 -14.64
CA PHE A 441 -7.18 -23.69 -13.97
C PHE A 441 -5.79 -23.24 -13.52
N LYS A 442 -5.01 -24.13 -12.90
CA LYS A 442 -3.63 -23.84 -12.45
C LYS A 442 -2.70 -23.45 -13.59
N ASN A 443 -2.84 -24.09 -14.77
CA ASN A 443 -2.05 -23.74 -15.96
C ASN A 443 -2.40 -22.36 -16.51
N GLN A 444 -3.66 -21.92 -16.41
CA GLN A 444 -4.07 -20.58 -16.84
C GLN A 444 -3.69 -19.51 -15.80
N CYS A 445 -3.81 -19.83 -14.52
CA CYS A 445 -3.56 -18.92 -13.40
C CYS A 445 -2.70 -19.60 -12.32
N PRO A 446 -1.36 -19.65 -12.50
CA PRO A 446 -0.46 -20.39 -11.59
C PRO A 446 -0.46 -19.86 -10.16
N GLN A 447 -0.75 -18.58 -9.96
CA GLN A 447 -0.79 -17.92 -8.66
C GLN A 447 -2.15 -18.07 -7.95
N ALA A 448 -3.16 -18.70 -8.57
CA ALA A 448 -4.47 -18.87 -7.97
C ALA A 448 -4.66 -20.28 -7.39
N TYR A 449 -5.51 -20.39 -6.36
CA TYR A 449 -6.08 -21.67 -5.94
C TYR A 449 -6.95 -22.24 -7.06
N SER A 450 -6.64 -23.45 -7.48
CA SER A 450 -7.38 -24.17 -8.53
C SER A 450 -8.34 -25.23 -7.97
N TYR A 451 -8.22 -25.59 -6.69
CA TYR A 451 -9.11 -26.46 -5.93
C TYR A 451 -8.89 -26.30 -4.41
N ALA A 452 -9.74 -26.89 -3.56
CA ALA A 452 -9.80 -26.58 -2.13
C ALA A 452 -8.55 -26.96 -1.29
N LEU A 453 -7.73 -27.91 -1.75
CA LEU A 453 -6.48 -28.31 -1.10
C LEU A 453 -5.26 -28.06 -2.01
N ASP A 454 -5.31 -27.00 -2.82
CA ASP A 454 -4.16 -26.57 -3.63
C ASP A 454 -2.96 -26.22 -2.72
N ASP A 455 -1.77 -26.24 -3.31
CA ASP A 455 -0.53 -26.08 -2.55
C ASP A 455 -0.36 -24.68 -1.93
N SER A 456 0.58 -24.58 -0.99
CA SER A 456 0.90 -23.35 -0.25
C SER A 456 1.51 -22.24 -1.13
N THR A 457 1.68 -22.43 -2.44
CA THR A 457 2.14 -21.37 -3.36
C THR A 457 1.01 -20.42 -3.77
N SER A 458 -0.22 -20.72 -3.36
CA SER A 458 -1.42 -19.93 -3.68
C SER A 458 -1.91 -19.07 -2.51
N THR A 459 -1.37 -19.26 -1.30
CA THR A 459 -1.57 -18.32 -0.19
C THR A 459 -0.45 -17.30 -0.19
N PHE A 460 -0.82 -16.03 -0.18
CA PHE A 460 0.12 -14.93 -0.06
C PHE A 460 -0.08 -14.26 1.29
N SER A 461 0.99 -13.69 1.81
CA SER A 461 0.93 -12.99 3.09
C SER A 461 1.67 -11.67 2.99
N CYS A 462 1.15 -10.67 3.68
CA CYS A 462 1.86 -9.41 3.81
C CYS A 462 1.85 -9.03 5.28
N THR A 463 3.00 -8.69 5.83
CA THR A 463 3.09 -8.36 7.25
C THR A 463 2.50 -6.96 7.41
N SER A 464 1.64 -6.78 8.41
CA SER A 464 0.92 -5.57 8.83
C SER A 464 1.12 -4.25 8.05
N GLY A 465 0.00 -3.56 7.79
CA GLY A 465 0.01 -2.17 7.31
C GLY A 465 0.01 -2.01 5.79
N ALA A 466 -0.36 -3.05 5.04
CA ALA A 466 -0.63 -2.93 3.61
C ALA A 466 -2.01 -2.35 3.36
N ASN A 467 -2.09 -1.46 2.36
CA ASN A 467 -3.33 -1.22 1.61
C ASN A 467 -3.41 -2.25 0.48
N TYR A 468 -4.56 -2.39 -0.20
CA TYR A 468 -4.70 -3.38 -1.27
C TYR A 468 -5.33 -2.78 -2.52
N ASP A 469 -4.70 -3.03 -3.66
CA ASP A 469 -5.25 -2.75 -4.99
C ASP A 469 -5.92 -3.99 -5.54
N ILE A 470 -7.25 -3.93 -5.66
CA ILE A 470 -8.08 -4.97 -6.26
C ILE A 470 -8.37 -4.55 -7.69
N THR A 471 -7.89 -5.30 -8.67
CA THR A 471 -8.00 -4.94 -10.08
C THR A 471 -8.76 -6.00 -10.87
N PHE A 472 -9.82 -5.59 -11.55
CA PHE A 472 -10.51 -6.40 -12.56
C PHE A 472 -9.84 -6.20 -13.92
N CYS A 473 -9.57 -7.30 -14.63
CA CYS A 473 -8.80 -7.33 -15.88
C CYS A 473 -7.40 -6.66 -15.78
N PRO A 474 -6.52 -7.13 -14.88
CA PRO A 474 -5.24 -6.47 -14.57
C PRO A 474 -4.28 -6.32 -15.75
N ASP A 475 -4.31 -7.23 -16.75
CA ASP A 475 -3.46 -7.12 -17.95
C ASP A 475 -3.87 -6.00 -18.92
N GLY A 476 -5.04 -5.37 -18.72
CA GLY A 476 -5.53 -4.26 -19.54
C GLY A 476 -5.76 -4.58 -21.03
N ARG A 477 -5.51 -5.82 -21.47
CA ARG A 477 -5.69 -6.25 -22.86
C ARG A 477 -7.18 -6.28 -23.19
N ILE A 478 -7.52 -5.76 -24.37
CA ILE A 478 -8.86 -5.87 -24.93
C ILE A 478 -9.10 -7.35 -25.26
N TYR A 479 -9.75 -8.07 -24.35
CA TYR A 479 -10.30 -9.38 -24.65
C TYR A 479 -11.62 -9.13 -25.38
N ASN A 480 -11.64 -9.27 -26.70
CA ASN A 480 -12.84 -9.15 -27.53
C ASN A 480 -13.91 -10.14 -27.04
N ARG A 481 -14.81 -9.71 -26.15
CA ARG A 481 -16.15 -10.28 -26.10
C ARG A 481 -16.91 -9.63 -27.26
N SER A 482 -17.23 -10.41 -28.28
CA SER A 482 -18.09 -9.97 -29.37
C SER A 482 -19.49 -9.76 -28.81
N TRP A 483 -19.82 -8.53 -28.46
CA TRP A 483 -21.19 -8.17 -28.08
C TRP A 483 -22.04 -8.14 -29.34
N GLY A 484 -22.99 -9.07 -29.45
CA GLY A 484 -24.12 -8.93 -30.35
C GLY A 484 -24.91 -7.69 -29.99
N ASN A 485 -25.27 -6.90 -31.00
CA ASN A 485 -26.01 -5.65 -30.87
C ASN A 485 -27.23 -5.77 -29.95
N CYS A 486 -27.30 -4.94 -28.89
CA CYS A 486 -28.57 -4.61 -28.24
C CYS A 486 -29.24 -3.43 -28.97
N PRO A 487 -30.59 -3.36 -28.97
CA PRO A 487 -31.34 -2.54 -29.92
C PRO A 487 -31.20 -1.04 -29.66
N SER A 488 -31.13 -0.30 -30.77
CA SER A 488 -31.07 1.15 -30.86
C SER A 488 -32.25 1.86 -30.18
N GLY A 489 -31.93 2.83 -29.32
CA GLY A 489 -32.88 3.81 -28.79
C GLY A 489 -32.16 5.08 -28.34
N PHE A 490 -31.88 5.97 -29.29
CA PHE A 490 -31.52 7.39 -29.14
C PHE A 490 -30.34 7.76 -28.23
N LEU A 491 -29.22 8.16 -28.86
CA LEU A 491 -28.66 9.51 -28.73
C LEU A 491 -27.67 9.73 -29.90
N ASN A 492 -27.92 10.77 -30.70
CA ASN A 492 -27.18 11.10 -31.92
C ASN A 492 -25.71 11.47 -31.63
N PHE A 493 -24.83 10.93 -32.46
CA PHE A 493 -23.44 11.35 -32.62
C PHE A 493 -23.34 12.79 -33.15
N SER A 494 -22.34 13.54 -32.67
CA SER A 494 -21.57 14.45 -33.52
C SER A 494 -20.08 14.31 -33.17
N VAL A 495 -19.34 13.62 -34.04
CA VAL A 495 -17.87 13.56 -34.03
C VAL A 495 -17.38 14.79 -34.79
N TYR A 496 -16.70 15.72 -34.12
CA TYR A 496 -15.84 16.67 -34.81
C TYR A 496 -14.46 16.03 -34.99
N ASN A 497 -14.20 15.53 -36.20
CA ASN A 497 -12.85 15.33 -36.71
C ASN A 497 -12.24 16.69 -37.00
N ASN A 498 -11.06 16.99 -36.45
CA ASN A 498 -10.17 17.99 -37.03
C ASN A 498 -8.75 17.40 -37.12
N ASN A 499 -8.42 17.03 -38.35
CA ASN A 499 -7.05 16.92 -38.85
C ASN A 499 -6.35 18.29 -38.69
N LEU A 500 -5.15 18.30 -38.12
CA LEU A 500 -4.20 19.38 -38.33
C LEU A 500 -2.84 18.77 -38.73
N SER A 501 -2.63 18.78 -40.04
CA SER A 501 -1.34 18.72 -40.71
C SER A 501 -0.63 20.07 -40.56
N PHE A 502 0.67 20.04 -40.23
CA PHE A 502 1.54 21.22 -40.20
C PHE A 502 2.07 21.54 -41.60
N PRO A 503 2.11 22.82 -42.03
CA PRO A 503 2.82 23.24 -43.23
C PRO A 503 4.23 23.79 -42.95
N HIS A 504 5.13 23.45 -43.89
CA HIS A 504 6.51 23.85 -44.15
C HIS A 504 7.64 23.26 -43.32
#